data_AF-A0A521FEY4-F1
#
_entry.id   AF-A0A521FEY4-F1
#
_cell.length_a   1.000
_cell.length_b   1.000
_cell.length_c   1.000
_cell.angle_alpha   90.00
_cell.angle_beta   90.00
_cell.angle_gamma   90.00
#
_symmetry.space_group_name_H-M   'P 1'
#
loop_
_entity.id
_entity.type
_entity.pdbx_description
1 polymer ?
#
loop_
_entity_poly.entity_id
_entity_poly.type
_entity_poly.pdbx_seq_one_letter_code
_entity_poly.pdbx_strand_id
1 'polypeptide(L)'
;MTEKIIIECPKCSKKVRVPVGKHIKFVCPSCSEELEYDDRNVNEKQADSESSENMKKPKERIGFVGHIILILLSLIIATPLIVGYYQYLMWIPINSIEIRMILIAFLFAFSLYILLFKFRNIALGLMIFLLLKMGYNQYFNKKGLTYEKAFRSYVALVEKKFENNPNLIKDVENAIVLSVESDIVSSVDYNSTEVKQFSNQASIKYFSENDDRLFREYGNIVRYFSVFKTINGAWQYVSDPVDTEHYAKASESLKSMAGDCDDHSILMAACIKAVGGQSRIVWVKGHAFPIVLVANDKYEFNIKVKPILHELFTDIYDDNFGVVQNEEGIWLSFDYTKKYPGGPFLEKEVIKLIKI
;
A
#
# COMPACT_ATOMS: atom_id res chain seq x y z
N MET A 1 18.20 31.89 79.25
CA MET A 1 16.74 31.85 79.49
C MET A 1 16.09 32.38 78.22
N THR A 2 15.23 31.61 77.55
CA THR A 2 14.51 32.11 76.37
C THR A 2 13.40 33.06 76.82
N GLU A 3 13.44 34.31 76.36
CA GLU A 3 12.34 35.25 76.58
C GLU A 3 11.05 34.68 75.96
N LYS A 4 9.94 34.82 76.69
CA LYS A 4 8.62 34.30 76.28
C LYS A 4 7.61 35.43 76.33
N ILE A 5 6.84 35.59 75.26
CA ILE A 5 5.71 36.51 75.19
C ILE A 5 4.41 35.76 75.44
N ILE A 6 3.40 36.47 75.94
CA ILE A 6 2.06 35.94 76.17
C ILE A 6 1.18 36.37 75.01
N ILE A 7 0.64 35.40 74.28
CA ILE A 7 -0.35 35.62 73.22
C ILE A 7 -1.71 35.06 73.66
N GLU A 8 -2.79 35.70 73.24
CA GLU A 8 -4.15 35.23 73.50
C GLU A 8 -4.64 34.41 72.30
N CYS A 9 -5.15 33.20 72.58
CA CYS A 9 -5.80 32.40 71.55
C CYS A 9 -7.03 33.16 71.01
N PRO A 10 -7.15 33.39 69.70
CA PRO A 10 -8.25 34.18 69.13
C PRO A 10 -9.63 33.52 69.31
N LYS A 11 -9.67 32.19 69.55
CA LYS A 11 -10.91 31.41 69.64
C LYS A 11 -11.44 31.25 71.07
N CYS A 12 -10.57 31.14 72.06
CA CYS A 12 -10.97 30.90 73.46
C CYS A 12 -10.33 31.87 74.47
N SER A 13 -9.64 32.90 74.00
CA SER A 13 -8.97 33.95 74.78
C SER A 13 -7.98 33.44 75.83
N LYS A 14 -7.57 32.16 75.75
CA LYS A 14 -6.59 31.58 76.67
C LYS A 14 -5.20 32.13 76.37
N LYS A 15 -4.52 32.59 77.42
CA LYS A 15 -3.14 33.10 77.37
C LYS A 15 -2.15 31.95 77.25
N VAL A 16 -1.38 31.92 76.16
CA VAL A 16 -0.35 30.93 75.87
C VAL A 16 1.01 31.63 75.80
N ARG A 17 2.03 31.03 76.41
CA ARG A 17 3.40 31.55 76.39
C ARG A 17 4.17 30.95 75.22
N VAL A 18 4.65 31.80 74.31
CA VAL A 18 5.45 31.40 73.15
C VAL A 18 6.84 32.04 73.21
N PRO A 19 7.90 31.33 72.77
CA PRO A 19 9.26 31.87 72.74
C PRO A 19 9.40 32.99 71.70
N VAL A 20 10.15 34.03 72.07
CA VAL A 20 10.43 35.21 71.22
C VAL A 20 11.40 34.86 70.08
N GLY A 21 11.22 35.50 68.92
CA GLY A 21 12.14 35.40 67.79
C GLY A 21 12.14 34.05 67.06
N LYS A 22 11.07 33.26 67.17
CA LYS A 22 10.92 31.98 66.47
C LYS A 22 9.59 31.90 65.73
N HIS A 23 9.59 31.11 64.67
CA HIS A 23 8.37 30.65 64.02
C HIS A 23 7.95 29.30 64.61
N ILE A 24 6.74 29.23 65.14
CA ILE A 24 6.22 28.01 65.75
C ILE A 24 4.78 27.73 65.33
N LYS A 25 4.48 26.45 65.16
CA LYS A 25 3.13 25.90 65.11
C LYS A 25 2.86 25.19 66.41
N PHE A 26 1.75 25.51 67.05
CA PHE A 26 1.36 24.86 68.29
C PHE A 26 -0.16 24.73 68.37
N VAL A 27 -0.61 23.72 69.10
CA VAL A 27 -2.05 23.48 69.32
C VAL A 27 -2.45 24.16 70.62
N CYS A 28 -3.54 24.93 70.60
CA CYS A 28 -4.08 25.56 71.79
C CYS A 28 -4.55 24.48 72.79
N PRO A 29 -4.01 24.43 74.03
CA PRO A 29 -4.30 23.36 74.99
C PRO A 29 -5.71 23.42 75.60
N SER A 30 -6.61 24.27 75.08
CA SER A 30 -7.97 24.42 75.60
C SER A 30 -9.06 24.25 74.56
N CYS A 31 -8.77 24.51 73.29
CA CYS A 31 -9.74 24.35 72.21
C CYS A 31 -9.22 23.49 71.05
N SER A 32 -8.00 22.95 71.18
CA SER A 32 -7.33 22.10 70.20
C SER A 32 -7.17 22.74 68.80
N GLU A 33 -7.27 24.06 68.71
CA GLU A 33 -7.03 24.80 67.46
C GLU A 33 -5.53 24.87 67.17
N GLU A 34 -5.12 24.55 65.95
CA GLU A 34 -3.75 24.77 65.48
C GLU A 34 -3.51 26.26 65.22
N LEU A 35 -2.52 26.82 65.89
CA LEU A 35 -2.12 28.21 65.75
C LEU A 35 -0.67 28.30 65.26
N GLU A 36 -0.43 29.22 64.34
CA GLU A 36 0.87 29.52 63.78
C GLU A 36 1.25 30.94 64.19
N TYR A 37 2.42 31.09 64.81
CA TYR A 37 2.92 32.39 65.25
C TYR A 37 4.36 32.56 64.79
N ASP A 38 4.65 33.67 64.11
CA ASP A 38 5.98 34.01 63.62
C ASP A 38 6.45 35.37 64.14
N ASP A 39 7.31 35.32 65.15
CA ASP A 39 7.92 36.50 65.78
C ASP A 39 9.30 36.84 65.22
N ARG A 40 9.72 36.20 64.13
CA ARG A 40 11.03 36.47 63.51
C ARG A 40 11.06 37.86 62.88
N ASN A 41 12.25 38.44 62.82
CA ASN A 41 12.48 39.73 62.19
C ASN A 41 12.19 39.66 60.67
N VAL A 42 11.99 40.83 60.04
CA VAL A 42 11.60 40.93 58.62
C VAL A 42 12.65 40.30 57.69
N ASN A 43 13.94 40.37 58.04
CA ASN A 43 15.03 39.81 57.23
C ASN A 43 15.03 38.28 57.25
N GLU A 44 14.74 37.65 58.39
CA GLU A 44 14.60 36.20 58.53
C GLU A 44 13.35 35.67 57.82
N LYS A 45 12.27 36.44 57.83
CA LYS A 45 11.06 36.14 57.05
C LYS A 45 11.32 36.21 55.54
N GLN A 46 12.14 37.16 55.08
CA GLN A 46 12.56 37.27 53.68
C GLN A 46 13.46 36.11 53.25
N ALA A 47 14.43 35.69 54.08
CA ALA A 47 15.32 34.57 53.78
C ALA A 47 14.58 33.21 53.63
N ASP A 48 13.56 32.97 54.45
CA ASP A 48 12.69 31.79 54.30
C ASP A 48 11.83 31.86 53.03
N SER A 49 11.34 33.05 52.65
CA SER A 49 10.58 33.22 51.41
C SER A 49 11.44 32.98 50.17
N GLU A 50 12.68 33.51 50.14
CA GLU A 50 13.63 33.35 49.03
C GLU A 50 14.15 31.91 48.90
N SER A 51 14.32 31.19 50.01
CA SER A 51 14.71 29.77 49.98
C SER A 51 13.57 28.86 49.50
N SER A 52 12.31 29.20 49.82
CA SER A 52 11.13 28.47 49.33
C SER A 52 10.82 28.72 47.85
N GLU A 53 11.11 29.92 47.33
CA GLU A 53 10.96 30.26 45.91
C GLU A 53 12.07 29.62 45.05
N ASN A 54 13.31 29.56 45.54
CA ASN A 54 14.44 28.98 44.80
C ASN A 54 14.40 27.45 44.64
N MET A 55 13.55 26.73 45.40
CA MET A 55 13.39 25.28 45.25
C MET A 55 12.34 24.86 44.20
N LYS A 56 11.57 25.79 43.62
CA LYS A 56 10.60 25.47 42.55
C LYS A 56 11.13 25.91 41.18
N LYS A 57 12.15 25.22 40.66
CA LYS A 57 12.43 25.28 39.21
C LYS A 57 11.15 24.89 38.46
N PRO A 58 10.60 25.72 37.57
CA PRO A 58 9.43 25.34 36.79
C PRO A 58 9.83 24.16 35.91
N LYS A 59 9.09 23.04 35.98
CA LYS A 59 9.18 21.97 34.98
C LYS A 59 8.91 22.62 33.62
N GLU A 60 9.94 22.78 32.79
CA GLU A 60 9.82 23.21 31.40
C GLU A 60 8.83 22.30 30.66
N ARG A 61 7.58 22.73 30.56
CA ARG A 61 6.56 22.09 29.72
C ARG A 61 6.87 22.45 28.27
N ILE A 62 7.03 21.43 27.43
CA ILE A 62 7.16 21.65 25.99
C ILE A 62 5.82 22.23 25.50
N GLY A 63 5.88 23.30 24.72
CA GLY A 63 4.69 23.80 24.02
C GLY A 63 4.20 22.82 22.95
N PHE A 64 2.95 22.97 22.51
CA PHE A 64 2.35 22.13 21.47
C PHE A 64 3.23 21.99 20.20
N VAL A 65 3.87 23.07 19.79
CA VAL A 65 4.79 23.09 18.63
C VAL A 65 6.01 22.18 18.84
N GLY A 66 6.58 22.15 20.05
CA GLY A 66 7.74 21.29 20.32
C GLY A 66 7.39 19.80 20.28
N HIS A 67 6.15 19.44 20.66
CA HIS A 67 5.66 18.07 20.49
C HIS A 67 5.53 17.69 19.01
N ILE A 68 4.99 18.58 18.17
CA ILE A 68 4.88 18.35 16.72
C ILE A 68 6.27 18.14 16.09
N ILE A 69 7.25 18.98 16.43
CA ILE A 69 8.62 18.86 15.91
C ILE A 69 9.24 17.51 16.29
N LEU A 70 9.06 17.07 17.53
CA LEU A 70 9.59 15.78 18.00
C LEU A 70 8.91 14.58 17.30
N ILE A 71 7.61 14.67 17.02
CA ILE A 71 6.87 13.64 16.27
C ILE A 71 7.37 13.56 14.82
N LEU A 72 7.53 14.71 14.15
CA LEU A 72 8.05 14.72 12.78
C LEU A 72 9.48 14.17 12.73
N LEU A 73 10.32 14.55 13.69
CA LEU A 73 11.67 14.03 13.80
C LEU A 73 11.70 12.51 14.05
N SER A 74 10.83 12.00 14.92
CA SER A 74 10.76 10.56 15.20
C SER A 74 10.31 9.78 13.97
N LEU A 75 9.36 10.30 13.18
CA LEU A 75 8.94 9.70 11.92
C LEU A 75 10.07 9.67 10.88
N ILE A 76 10.78 10.78 10.69
CA ILE A 76 11.90 10.88 9.74
C ILE A 76 13.01 9.87 10.08
N ILE A 77 13.32 9.70 11.37
CA ILE A 77 14.34 8.75 11.83
C ILE A 77 13.82 7.30 11.78
N ALA A 78 12.53 7.08 12.06
CA ALA A 78 11.92 5.76 12.07
C ALA A 78 11.90 5.11 10.68
N THR A 79 11.53 5.85 9.64
CA THR A 79 11.35 5.31 8.27
C THR A 79 12.55 4.50 7.76
N PRO A 80 13.80 5.02 7.73
CA PRO A 80 14.94 4.22 7.26
C PRO A 80 15.24 3.00 8.14
N LEU A 81 15.01 3.11 9.45
CA LEU A 81 15.26 2.01 10.38
C LEU A 81 14.25 0.89 10.17
N ILE A 82 12.97 1.22 9.96
CA ILE A 82 11.91 0.25 9.69
C ILE A 82 12.17 -0.45 8.35
N VAL A 83 12.43 0.29 7.28
CA VAL A 83 12.79 -0.29 5.97
C VAL A 83 14.02 -1.19 6.13
N GLY A 84 15.01 -0.74 6.92
CA GLY A 84 16.24 -1.46 7.15
C GLY A 84 16.15 -2.71 8.01
N TYR A 85 15.15 -2.81 8.89
CA TYR A 85 14.96 -3.90 9.85
C TYR A 85 13.68 -4.72 9.61
N TYR A 86 12.87 -4.38 8.61
CA TYR A 86 11.58 -5.03 8.31
C TYR A 86 11.67 -6.55 8.31
N GLN A 87 12.73 -7.11 7.72
CA GLN A 87 12.94 -8.56 7.64
C GLN A 87 12.94 -9.25 9.01
N TYR A 88 13.46 -8.58 10.05
CA TYR A 88 13.50 -9.11 11.41
C TYR A 88 12.19 -8.92 12.17
N LEU A 89 11.27 -8.13 11.63
CA LEU A 89 9.99 -7.76 12.26
C LEU A 89 8.83 -8.63 11.73
N MET A 90 9.10 -9.59 10.83
CA MET A 90 8.12 -10.53 10.26
C MET A 90 7.63 -11.62 11.21
N TRP A 91 8.16 -11.71 12.44
CA TRP A 91 7.72 -12.70 13.43
C TRP A 91 6.32 -12.41 14.02
N ILE A 92 5.74 -11.23 13.75
CA ILE A 92 4.44 -10.82 14.29
C ILE A 92 3.32 -11.44 13.42
N PRO A 93 2.41 -12.24 14.00
CA PRO A 93 1.37 -12.98 13.27
C PRO A 93 0.17 -12.08 12.91
N ILE A 94 0.35 -11.19 11.94
CA ILE A 94 -0.72 -10.37 11.35
C ILE A 94 -0.85 -10.74 9.87
N ASN A 95 -2.05 -11.09 9.42
CA ASN A 95 -2.29 -11.59 8.06
C ASN A 95 -2.07 -10.53 6.97
N SER A 96 -2.49 -9.29 7.21
CA SER A 96 -2.26 -8.18 6.28
C SER A 96 -0.87 -7.57 6.50
N ILE A 97 -0.07 -7.56 5.43
CA ILE A 97 1.27 -6.98 5.41
C ILE A 97 1.21 -5.48 5.67
N GLU A 98 0.26 -4.78 5.03
CA GLU A 98 0.05 -3.34 5.16
C GLU A 98 -0.24 -2.95 6.62
N ILE A 99 -1.16 -3.67 7.26
CA ILE A 99 -1.54 -3.41 8.66
C ILE A 99 -0.37 -3.69 9.59
N ARG A 100 0.36 -4.79 9.37
CA ARG A 100 1.56 -5.13 10.14
C ARG A 100 2.61 -4.03 10.04
N MET A 101 2.85 -3.53 8.83
CA MET A 101 3.82 -2.46 8.55
C MET A 101 3.44 -1.15 9.24
N ILE A 102 2.18 -0.74 9.12
CA ILE A 102 1.67 0.47 9.76
C ILE A 102 1.81 0.36 11.28
N LEU A 103 1.43 -0.77 11.87
CA LEU A 103 1.52 -0.98 13.33
C LEU A 103 2.97 -0.96 13.83
N ILE A 104 3.88 -1.65 13.15
CA ILE A 104 5.31 -1.65 13.47
C ILE A 104 5.85 -0.23 13.38
N ALA A 105 5.49 0.50 12.32
CA ALA A 105 5.95 1.86 12.11
C ALA A 105 5.48 2.81 13.22
N PHE A 106 4.21 2.71 13.63
CA PHE A 106 3.66 3.48 14.73
C PHE A 106 4.33 3.14 16.07
N LEU A 107 4.50 1.85 16.40
CA LEU A 107 5.14 1.42 17.65
C LEU A 107 6.60 1.88 17.71
N PHE A 108 7.32 1.77 16.60
CA PHE A 108 8.71 2.18 16.53
C PHE A 108 8.87 3.70 16.58
N ALA A 109 8.05 4.45 15.83
CA ALA A 109 8.03 5.91 15.89
C ALA A 109 7.63 6.43 17.28
N PHE A 110 6.72 5.73 17.97
CA PHE A 110 6.31 6.05 19.34
C PHE A 110 7.44 5.80 20.34
N SER A 111 8.15 4.67 20.24
CA SER A 111 9.30 4.39 21.11
C SER A 111 10.45 5.38 20.88
N LEU A 112 10.74 5.72 19.62
CA LEU A 112 11.68 6.79 19.27
C LEU A 112 11.25 8.15 19.80
N TYR A 113 9.96 8.49 19.73
CA TYR A 113 9.43 9.72 20.27
C TYR A 113 9.67 9.81 21.79
N ILE A 114 9.39 8.74 22.55
CA ILE A 114 9.65 8.71 24.01
C ILE A 114 11.14 8.94 24.29
N LEU A 115 12.02 8.30 23.52
CA LEU A 115 13.46 8.45 23.66
C LEU A 115 13.91 9.89 23.38
N LEU A 116 13.46 10.47 22.26
CA LEU A 116 13.76 11.85 21.87
C LEU A 116 13.18 12.85 22.86
N PHE A 117 12.00 12.60 23.41
CA PHE A 117 11.39 13.44 24.44
C PHE A 117 12.22 13.45 25.73
N LYS A 118 12.73 12.29 26.16
CA LYS A 118 13.60 12.17 27.35
C LYS A 118 14.90 12.95 27.18
N PHE A 119 15.48 12.95 25.98
CA PHE A 119 16.76 13.59 25.67
C PHE A 119 16.62 14.84 24.79
N ARG A 120 15.47 15.52 24.84
CA ARG A 120 15.07 16.56 23.86
C ARG A 120 16.12 17.66 23.67
N ASN A 121 16.74 18.13 24.75
CA ASN A 121 17.71 19.23 24.68
C ASN A 121 18.99 18.79 23.93
N ILE A 122 19.42 17.54 24.17
CA ILE A 122 20.58 16.95 23.49
C ILE A 122 20.25 16.65 22.02
N ALA A 123 19.08 16.07 21.77
CA ALA A 123 18.64 15.71 20.41
C ALA A 123 18.50 16.95 19.51
N LEU A 124 17.85 18.01 20.01
CA LEU A 124 17.73 19.28 19.27
C LEU A 124 19.09 19.95 19.07
N GLY A 125 19.96 19.96 20.09
CA GLY A 125 21.31 20.50 19.97
C GLY A 125 22.14 19.79 18.90
N LEU A 126 22.13 18.45 18.90
CA LEU A 126 22.81 17.64 17.89
C LEU A 126 22.26 17.88 16.47
N MET A 127 20.94 18.00 16.33
CA MET A 127 20.31 18.26 15.05
C MET A 127 20.71 19.63 14.50
N ILE A 128 20.63 20.68 15.31
CA ILE A 128 21.04 22.04 14.91
C ILE A 128 22.52 22.04 14.52
N PHE A 129 23.38 21.39 15.31
CA PHE A 129 24.80 21.27 15.01
C PHE A 129 25.05 20.56 13.68
N LEU A 130 24.37 19.44 13.41
CA LEU A 130 24.47 18.70 12.14
C LEU A 130 24.03 19.56 10.96
N LEU A 131 22.88 20.24 11.07
CA LEU A 131 22.38 21.12 10.02
C LEU A 131 23.35 22.27 9.74
N LEU A 132 23.84 22.96 10.77
CA LEU A 132 24.81 24.04 10.60
C LEU A 132 26.12 23.54 9.97
N LYS A 133 26.62 22.37 10.39
CA LYS A 133 27.83 21.75 9.83
C LYS A 133 27.63 21.38 8.36
N MET A 134 26.47 20.83 7.99
CA MET A 134 26.14 20.50 6.60
C MET A 134 25.97 21.74 5.74
N GLY A 135 25.35 22.81 6.26
CA GLY A 135 25.25 24.10 5.59
C GLY A 135 26.61 24.76 5.38
N TYR A 136 27.47 24.73 6.39
CA TYR A 136 28.86 25.19 6.27
C TYR A 136 29.62 24.41 5.18
N ASN A 137 29.50 23.08 5.17
CA ASN A 137 30.13 22.25 4.14
C ASN A 137 29.56 22.50 2.74
N GLN A 138 28.25 22.73 2.61
CA GLN A 138 27.61 23.02 1.32
C GLN A 138 28.19 24.30 0.69
N TYR A 139 28.40 25.34 1.50
CA TYR A 139 28.84 26.66 1.02
C TYR A 139 30.36 26.81 0.96
N PHE A 140 31.09 26.37 1.98
CA PHE A 140 32.54 26.64 2.12
C PHE A 140 33.43 25.42 1.85
N ASN A 141 32.95 24.19 2.11
CA ASN A 141 33.81 23.00 2.04
C ASN A 141 33.08 21.78 1.44
N LYS A 142 32.92 21.77 0.11
CA LYS A 142 32.21 20.74 -0.66
C LYS A 142 32.77 19.31 -0.51
N LYS A 143 33.93 19.13 0.13
CA LYS A 143 34.49 17.80 0.44
C LYS A 143 33.78 17.11 1.61
N GLY A 144 33.21 17.86 2.55
CA GLY A 144 32.47 17.31 3.70
C GLY A 144 31.11 16.69 3.37
N LEU A 145 30.39 16.26 4.40
CA LEU A 145 28.99 15.85 4.30
C LEU A 145 28.14 17.09 4.03
N THR A 146 27.54 17.13 2.85
CA THR A 146 26.63 18.19 2.39
C THR A 146 25.19 17.69 2.40
N TYR A 147 24.20 18.59 2.25
CA TYR A 147 22.79 18.20 2.16
C TYR A 147 22.53 17.25 0.99
N GLU A 148 23.06 17.57 -0.19
CA GLU A 148 22.89 16.74 -1.38
C GLU A 148 23.51 15.35 -1.19
N LYS A 149 24.73 15.27 -0.63
CA LYS A 149 25.38 13.98 -0.38
C LYS A 149 24.60 13.16 0.65
N ALA A 150 24.14 13.77 1.74
CA ALA A 150 23.34 13.07 2.73
C ALA A 150 22.04 12.50 2.14
N PHE A 151 21.35 13.27 1.29
CA PHE A 151 20.15 12.82 0.60
C PHE A 151 20.45 11.68 -0.40
N ARG A 152 21.46 11.84 -1.27
CA ARG A 152 21.86 10.78 -2.21
C ARG A 152 22.32 9.51 -1.50
N SER A 153 23.08 9.63 -0.40
CA SER A 153 23.51 8.48 0.40
C SER A 153 22.34 7.80 1.09
N TYR A 154 21.32 8.54 1.51
CA TYR A 154 20.08 7.97 2.04
C TYR A 154 19.34 7.15 0.96
N VAL A 155 19.11 7.76 -0.22
CA VAL A 155 18.43 7.10 -1.34
C VAL A 155 19.18 5.83 -1.76
N ALA A 156 20.50 5.92 -1.96
CA ALA A 156 21.33 4.77 -2.33
C ALA A 156 21.34 3.66 -1.27
N LEU A 157 21.25 3.99 0.03
CA LEU A 157 21.15 2.99 1.09
C LEU A 157 19.81 2.25 1.04
N VAL A 158 18.73 2.99 0.76
CA VAL A 158 17.39 2.43 0.59
C VAL A 158 17.36 1.53 -0.64
N GLU A 159 17.76 2.03 -1.80
CA GLU A 159 17.84 1.29 -3.07
C GLU A 159 18.66 0.00 -2.91
N LYS A 160 19.88 0.10 -2.37
CA LYS A 160 20.75 -1.07 -2.16
C LYS A 160 20.13 -2.11 -1.22
N LYS A 161 19.36 -1.69 -0.21
CA LYS A 161 18.65 -2.64 0.66
C LYS A 161 17.44 -3.27 -0.01
N PHE A 162 16.76 -2.55 -0.90
CA PHE A 162 15.68 -3.09 -1.71
C PHE A 162 16.20 -4.11 -2.73
N GLU A 163 17.24 -3.75 -3.50
CA GLU A 163 17.87 -4.64 -4.50
C GLU A 163 18.42 -5.94 -3.92
N ASN A 164 18.92 -5.90 -2.67
CA ASN A 164 19.52 -7.08 -2.02
C ASN A 164 18.53 -7.88 -1.16
N ASN A 165 17.23 -7.57 -1.19
CA ASN A 165 16.22 -8.26 -0.39
C ASN A 165 15.26 -9.09 -1.27
N PRO A 166 15.53 -10.39 -1.46
CA PRO A 166 14.74 -11.23 -2.36
C PRO A 166 13.28 -11.41 -1.93
N ASN A 167 12.95 -11.23 -0.65
CA ASN A 167 11.56 -11.31 -0.17
C ASN A 167 10.79 -10.01 -0.49
N LEU A 168 11.41 -8.84 -0.34
CA LEU A 168 10.78 -7.57 -0.72
C LEU A 168 10.60 -7.48 -2.24
N ILE A 169 11.57 -7.94 -3.03
CA ILE A 169 11.44 -7.99 -4.49
C ILE A 169 10.24 -8.85 -4.89
N LYS A 170 10.12 -10.06 -4.32
CA LYS A 170 8.95 -10.92 -4.54
C LYS A 170 7.63 -10.27 -4.12
N ASP A 171 7.60 -9.59 -2.97
CA ASP A 171 6.39 -8.91 -2.50
C ASP A 171 5.98 -7.75 -3.43
N VAL A 172 6.95 -6.99 -3.93
CA VAL A 172 6.72 -5.90 -4.90
C VAL A 172 6.28 -6.45 -6.25
N GLU A 173 6.95 -7.48 -6.77
CA GLU A 173 6.55 -8.19 -7.99
C GLU A 173 5.12 -8.72 -7.88
N ASN A 174 4.78 -9.36 -6.76
CA ASN A 174 3.44 -9.84 -6.49
C ASN A 174 2.42 -8.70 -6.43
N ALA A 175 2.76 -7.56 -5.81
CA ALA A 175 1.90 -6.39 -5.74
C ALA A 175 1.64 -5.77 -7.12
N ILE A 176 2.68 -5.68 -7.97
CA ILE A 176 2.55 -5.23 -9.37
C ILE A 176 1.62 -6.20 -10.12
N VAL A 177 1.85 -7.51 -9.99
CA VAL A 177 1.01 -8.52 -10.66
C VAL A 177 -0.45 -8.41 -10.22
N LEU A 178 -0.72 -8.16 -8.94
CA LEU A 178 -2.08 -7.96 -8.42
C LEU A 178 -2.71 -6.65 -8.92
N SER A 179 -1.93 -5.58 -9.04
CA SER A 179 -2.41 -4.31 -9.61
C SER A 179 -2.83 -4.49 -11.06
N VAL A 180 -1.95 -5.07 -11.89
CA VAL A 180 -2.21 -5.34 -13.31
C VAL A 180 -3.43 -6.27 -13.48
N GLU A 181 -3.52 -7.32 -12.66
CA GLU A 181 -4.69 -8.22 -12.66
C GLU A 181 -5.97 -7.46 -12.35
N SER A 182 -5.95 -6.58 -11.34
CA SER A 182 -7.10 -5.75 -10.98
C SER A 182 -7.51 -4.82 -12.11
N ASP A 183 -6.56 -4.14 -12.75
CA ASP A 183 -6.81 -3.23 -13.86
C ASP A 183 -7.43 -3.98 -15.06
N ILE A 184 -6.80 -5.07 -15.51
CA ILE A 184 -7.32 -5.93 -16.59
C ILE A 184 -8.73 -6.42 -16.29
N VAL A 185 -8.98 -6.98 -15.09
CA VAL A 185 -10.30 -7.51 -14.72
C VAL A 185 -11.36 -6.41 -14.72
N SER A 186 -11.00 -5.21 -14.26
CA SER A 186 -11.91 -4.05 -14.26
C SER A 186 -12.19 -3.54 -15.68
N SER A 187 -11.22 -3.66 -16.59
CA SER A 187 -11.32 -3.21 -17.99
C SER A 187 -12.14 -4.15 -18.88
N VAL A 188 -12.35 -5.41 -18.48
CA VAL A 188 -13.20 -6.36 -19.22
C VAL A 188 -14.59 -5.79 -19.47
N ASP A 189 -15.22 -5.12 -18.51
CA ASP A 189 -16.48 -4.39 -18.72
C ASP A 189 -17.56 -5.15 -19.53
N TYR A 190 -17.64 -6.48 -19.37
CA TYR A 190 -18.51 -7.36 -20.17
C TYR A 190 -20.00 -7.08 -19.96
N ASN A 191 -20.33 -6.36 -18.87
CA ASN A 191 -21.68 -6.01 -18.52
C ASN A 191 -22.17 -4.68 -19.12
N SER A 192 -21.29 -3.90 -19.75
CA SER A 192 -21.70 -2.69 -20.48
C SER A 192 -22.70 -3.01 -21.58
N THR A 193 -23.55 -2.04 -21.90
CA THR A 193 -24.62 -2.25 -22.89
C THR A 193 -24.02 -2.44 -24.28
N GLU A 194 -22.98 -1.69 -24.60
CA GLU A 194 -22.23 -1.70 -25.84
C GLU A 194 -21.58 -3.06 -26.08
N VAL A 195 -20.85 -3.58 -25.08
CA VAL A 195 -20.20 -4.90 -25.19
C VAL A 195 -21.25 -5.99 -25.31
N LYS A 196 -22.32 -5.99 -24.49
CA LYS A 196 -23.38 -7.01 -24.61
C LYS A 196 -24.05 -7.01 -25.98
N GLN A 197 -24.42 -5.84 -26.50
CA GLN A 197 -25.08 -5.72 -27.80
C GLN A 197 -24.17 -6.21 -28.93
N PHE A 198 -22.93 -5.74 -28.96
CA PHE A 198 -21.95 -6.19 -29.95
C PHE A 198 -21.69 -7.69 -29.84
N SER A 199 -21.51 -8.22 -28.64
CA SER A 199 -21.19 -9.65 -28.45
C SER A 199 -22.32 -10.55 -28.93
N ASN A 200 -23.58 -10.16 -28.64
CA ASN A 200 -24.75 -10.86 -29.16
C ASN A 200 -24.76 -10.86 -30.70
N GLN A 201 -24.52 -9.70 -31.32
CA GLN A 201 -24.47 -9.59 -32.79
C GLN A 201 -23.31 -10.38 -33.39
N ALA A 202 -22.10 -10.26 -32.81
CA ALA A 202 -20.90 -10.97 -33.23
C ALA A 202 -21.06 -12.49 -33.11
N SER A 203 -21.78 -12.97 -32.09
CA SER A 203 -22.02 -14.40 -31.89
C SER A 203 -22.89 -15.05 -32.98
N ILE A 204 -23.75 -14.27 -33.64
CA ILE A 204 -24.67 -14.76 -34.67
C ILE A 204 -24.29 -14.31 -36.08
N LYS A 205 -23.22 -13.51 -36.22
CA LYS A 205 -22.80 -12.92 -37.49
C LYS A 205 -22.30 -13.95 -38.51
N TYR A 206 -21.54 -14.94 -38.04
CA TYR A 206 -20.98 -16.00 -38.88
C TYR A 206 -21.54 -17.36 -38.46
N PHE A 207 -21.50 -18.31 -39.39
CA PHE A 207 -21.83 -19.72 -39.15
C PHE A 207 -23.31 -19.96 -38.80
N SER A 208 -24.17 -18.99 -39.17
CA SER A 208 -25.62 -18.98 -38.95
C SER A 208 -26.40 -19.10 -40.27
N GLU A 209 -25.72 -19.31 -41.40
CA GLU A 209 -26.30 -19.17 -42.75
C GLU A 209 -27.37 -20.22 -43.08
N ASN A 210 -27.52 -21.29 -42.28
CA ASN A 210 -28.45 -22.42 -42.51
C ASN A 210 -29.24 -22.82 -41.25
N ASP A 211 -30.10 -21.94 -40.74
CA ASP A 211 -31.04 -22.26 -39.64
C ASP A 211 -30.32 -22.81 -38.37
N ASP A 212 -29.14 -22.27 -38.03
CA ASP A 212 -28.41 -22.65 -36.81
C ASP A 212 -28.09 -24.17 -36.69
N ARG A 213 -28.00 -24.92 -37.79
CA ARG A 213 -27.64 -26.36 -37.76
C ARG A 213 -26.36 -26.62 -36.96
N LEU A 214 -25.31 -25.83 -37.22
CA LEU A 214 -24.04 -25.94 -36.53
C LEU A 214 -24.17 -25.67 -35.03
N PHE A 215 -25.00 -24.70 -34.64
CA PHE A 215 -25.28 -24.44 -33.23
C PHE A 215 -26.03 -25.61 -32.57
N ARG A 216 -26.97 -26.25 -33.26
CA ARG A 216 -27.67 -27.45 -32.74
C ARG A 216 -26.72 -28.63 -32.50
N GLU A 217 -25.71 -28.79 -33.35
CA GLU A 217 -24.77 -29.91 -33.30
C GLU A 217 -23.59 -29.67 -32.34
N TYR A 218 -23.03 -28.46 -32.35
CA TYR A 218 -21.80 -28.12 -31.63
C TYR A 218 -22.03 -27.16 -30.44
N GLY A 219 -23.20 -26.54 -30.33
CA GLY A 219 -23.55 -25.64 -29.24
C GLY A 219 -22.82 -24.31 -29.28
N ASN A 220 -22.55 -23.75 -28.10
CA ASN A 220 -22.01 -22.40 -27.93
C ASN A 220 -20.60 -22.20 -28.53
N ILE A 221 -19.84 -23.27 -28.79
CA ILE A 221 -18.49 -23.13 -29.38
C ILE A 221 -18.53 -22.41 -30.74
N VAL A 222 -19.58 -22.63 -31.53
CA VAL A 222 -19.77 -21.96 -32.83
C VAL A 222 -19.99 -20.46 -32.63
N ARG A 223 -20.69 -20.07 -31.57
CA ARG A 223 -20.89 -18.67 -31.18
C ARG A 223 -19.57 -18.03 -30.78
N TYR A 224 -18.74 -18.73 -30.01
CA TYR A 224 -17.42 -18.25 -29.62
C TYR A 224 -16.51 -18.07 -30.84
N PHE A 225 -16.53 -19.00 -31.78
CA PHE A 225 -15.81 -18.88 -33.05
C PHE A 225 -16.32 -17.73 -33.92
N SER A 226 -17.63 -17.46 -33.95
CA SER A 226 -18.19 -16.31 -34.65
C SER A 226 -17.73 -14.99 -34.01
N VAL A 227 -17.69 -14.91 -32.67
CA VAL A 227 -17.14 -13.76 -31.94
C VAL A 227 -15.66 -13.56 -32.31
N PHE A 228 -14.86 -14.62 -32.23
CA PHE A 228 -13.44 -14.57 -32.61
C PHE A 228 -13.25 -14.05 -34.04
N LYS A 229 -13.97 -14.62 -35.01
CA LYS A 229 -13.87 -14.23 -36.43
C LYS A 229 -14.31 -12.78 -36.65
N THR A 230 -15.28 -12.30 -35.88
CA THR A 230 -15.75 -10.91 -35.95
C THR A 230 -14.70 -9.94 -35.44
N ILE A 231 -14.06 -10.25 -34.30
CA ILE A 231 -13.06 -9.37 -33.69
C ILE A 231 -11.74 -9.43 -34.49
N ASN A 232 -11.16 -10.62 -34.68
CA ASN A 232 -9.89 -10.78 -35.42
C ASN A 232 -9.98 -10.33 -36.87
N GLY A 233 -11.16 -10.38 -37.49
CA GLY A 233 -11.35 -9.91 -38.86
C GLY A 233 -11.29 -8.38 -39.00
N ALA A 234 -11.44 -7.63 -37.91
CA ALA A 234 -11.44 -6.17 -37.91
C ALA A 234 -10.31 -5.55 -37.07
N TRP A 235 -9.73 -6.30 -36.13
CA TRP A 235 -8.74 -5.80 -35.18
C TRP A 235 -7.51 -5.19 -35.86
N GLN A 236 -7.11 -4.00 -35.42
CA GLN A 236 -5.88 -3.33 -35.84
C GLN A 236 -4.93 -3.17 -34.65
N TYR A 237 -3.75 -3.76 -34.75
CA TYR A 237 -2.76 -3.64 -33.68
C TYR A 237 -2.17 -2.22 -33.63
N VAL A 238 -2.24 -1.59 -32.46
CA VAL A 238 -1.69 -0.26 -32.18
C VAL A 238 -1.01 -0.33 -30.83
N SER A 239 0.29 -0.07 -30.78
CA SER A 239 1.02 -0.01 -29.51
C SER A 239 0.66 1.24 -28.73
N ASP A 240 0.69 1.09 -27.41
CA ASP A 240 0.61 2.21 -26.48
C ASP A 240 1.78 3.19 -26.62
N PRO A 241 1.63 4.43 -26.10
CA PRO A 241 2.73 5.36 -26.02
C PRO A 241 3.90 4.78 -25.21
N VAL A 242 5.10 5.14 -25.61
CA VAL A 242 6.33 4.69 -24.93
C VAL A 242 6.28 5.06 -23.44
N ASP A 243 6.64 4.10 -22.58
CA ASP A 243 6.68 4.22 -21.12
C ASP A 243 5.32 4.33 -20.41
N THR A 244 4.21 4.09 -21.12
CA THR A 244 2.86 4.03 -20.52
C THR A 244 2.16 2.76 -20.93
N GLU A 245 1.51 2.11 -19.97
CA GLU A 245 0.63 0.96 -20.19
C GLU A 245 -0.80 1.40 -19.91
N HIS A 246 -1.71 1.19 -20.86
CA HIS A 246 -3.11 1.56 -20.78
C HIS A 246 -3.99 0.36 -21.12
N TYR A 247 -4.51 -0.30 -20.09
CA TYR A 247 -5.50 -1.37 -20.23
C TYR A 247 -6.88 -0.83 -20.64
N ALA A 248 -7.14 -0.68 -21.94
CA ALA A 248 -8.38 -0.08 -22.40
C ALA A 248 -9.59 -0.93 -22.02
N LYS A 249 -10.70 -0.26 -21.72
CA LYS A 249 -11.96 -0.99 -21.46
C LYS A 249 -12.41 -1.69 -22.72
N ALA A 250 -13.04 -2.86 -22.61
CA ALA A 250 -13.64 -3.52 -23.77
C ALA A 250 -14.61 -2.60 -24.53
N SER A 251 -15.38 -1.77 -23.83
CA SER A 251 -16.29 -0.77 -24.41
C SER A 251 -15.57 0.39 -25.12
N GLU A 252 -14.30 0.63 -24.81
CA GLU A 252 -13.42 1.58 -25.49
C GLU A 252 -12.83 0.98 -26.76
N SER A 253 -12.16 -0.18 -26.66
CA SER A 253 -11.54 -0.88 -27.79
C SER A 253 -12.57 -1.27 -28.86
N LEU A 254 -13.82 -1.51 -28.47
CA LEU A 254 -14.92 -1.79 -29.39
C LEU A 254 -15.25 -0.61 -30.33
N LYS A 255 -14.95 0.63 -29.93
CA LYS A 255 -15.19 1.82 -30.78
C LYS A 255 -14.16 1.96 -31.88
N SER A 256 -12.91 1.61 -31.59
CA SER A 256 -11.78 1.71 -32.52
C SER A 256 -11.53 0.41 -33.29
N MET A 257 -11.92 -0.74 -32.73
CA MET A 257 -11.45 -2.07 -33.12
C MET A 257 -9.91 -2.10 -33.24
N ALA A 258 -9.24 -1.38 -32.35
CA ALA A 258 -7.80 -1.22 -32.37
C ALA A 258 -7.25 -1.07 -30.96
N GLY A 259 -6.02 -1.52 -30.77
CA GLY A 259 -5.32 -1.55 -29.49
C GLY A 259 -4.17 -2.54 -29.54
N ASP A 260 -3.53 -2.74 -28.40
CA ASP A 260 -2.36 -3.59 -28.28
C ASP A 260 -2.74 -5.07 -27.99
N CYS A 261 -1.85 -5.88 -27.40
CA CYS A 261 -2.12 -7.27 -27.07
C CYS A 261 -3.10 -7.46 -25.90
N ASP A 262 -3.05 -6.62 -24.89
CA ASP A 262 -3.93 -6.74 -23.74
C ASP A 262 -5.32 -6.17 -24.04
N ASP A 263 -5.42 -5.08 -24.81
CA ASP A 263 -6.68 -4.52 -25.28
C ASP A 263 -7.50 -5.54 -26.06
N HIS A 264 -6.82 -6.27 -26.97
CA HIS A 264 -7.44 -7.37 -27.72
C HIS A 264 -7.94 -8.46 -26.78
N SER A 265 -7.09 -8.86 -25.83
CA SER A 265 -7.38 -9.90 -24.86
C SER A 265 -8.57 -9.53 -23.98
N ILE A 266 -8.64 -8.28 -23.52
CA ILE A 266 -9.72 -7.70 -22.72
C ILE A 266 -11.02 -7.72 -23.53
N LEU A 267 -11.01 -7.17 -24.75
CA LEU A 267 -12.20 -7.15 -25.62
C LEU A 267 -12.71 -8.56 -25.93
N MET A 268 -11.82 -9.47 -26.34
CA MET A 268 -12.17 -10.85 -26.66
C MET A 268 -12.74 -11.57 -25.43
N ALA A 269 -12.06 -11.49 -24.28
CA ALA A 269 -12.51 -12.13 -23.07
C ALA A 269 -13.87 -11.59 -22.61
N ALA A 270 -14.09 -10.29 -22.72
CA ALA A 270 -15.35 -9.63 -22.42
C ALA A 270 -16.48 -10.12 -23.31
N CYS A 271 -16.25 -10.17 -24.62
CA CYS A 271 -17.27 -10.60 -25.57
C CYS A 271 -17.66 -12.07 -25.40
N ILE A 272 -16.67 -12.94 -25.17
CA ILE A 272 -16.91 -14.36 -24.87
C ILE A 272 -17.71 -14.51 -23.58
N LYS A 273 -17.34 -13.78 -22.52
CA LYS A 273 -18.06 -13.80 -21.24
C LYS A 273 -19.50 -13.28 -21.38
N ALA A 274 -19.71 -12.23 -22.16
CA ALA A 274 -21.03 -11.65 -22.40
C ALA A 274 -22.00 -12.63 -23.07
N VAL A 275 -21.50 -13.59 -23.87
CA VAL A 275 -22.32 -14.64 -24.52
C VAL A 275 -22.33 -15.96 -23.75
N GLY A 276 -21.90 -15.96 -22.48
CA GLY A 276 -21.97 -17.11 -21.58
C GLY A 276 -20.77 -18.06 -21.66
N GLY A 277 -19.70 -17.68 -22.36
CA GLY A 277 -18.46 -18.43 -22.39
C GLY A 277 -17.57 -18.17 -21.18
N GLN A 278 -16.66 -19.10 -20.92
CA GLN A 278 -15.60 -18.91 -19.92
C GLN A 278 -14.32 -18.52 -20.64
N SER A 279 -13.76 -17.38 -20.24
CA SER A 279 -12.52 -16.82 -20.78
C SER A 279 -11.53 -16.53 -19.67
N ARG A 280 -10.25 -16.56 -20.02
CA ARG A 280 -9.13 -16.15 -19.17
C ARG A 280 -8.13 -15.38 -20.02
N ILE A 281 -7.31 -14.56 -19.39
CA ILE A 281 -6.18 -13.90 -20.05
C ILE A 281 -4.90 -14.51 -19.51
N VAL A 282 -4.05 -14.97 -20.42
CA VAL A 282 -2.71 -15.48 -20.09
C VAL A 282 -1.74 -14.33 -20.27
N TRP A 283 -1.09 -13.93 -19.19
CA TRP A 283 -0.04 -12.93 -19.22
C TRP A 283 1.32 -13.62 -19.20
N VAL A 284 2.12 -13.36 -20.23
CA VAL A 284 3.49 -13.84 -20.40
C VAL A 284 4.42 -12.64 -20.58
N LYS A 285 5.72 -12.89 -20.64
CA LYS A 285 6.69 -11.81 -20.88
C LYS A 285 6.49 -11.20 -22.27
N GLY A 286 6.04 -9.94 -22.30
CA GLY A 286 5.89 -9.15 -23.52
C GLY A 286 4.67 -9.49 -24.38
N HIS A 287 3.71 -10.24 -23.85
CA HIS A 287 2.45 -10.53 -24.55
C HIS A 287 1.34 -10.89 -23.56
N ALA A 288 0.10 -10.59 -23.91
CA ALA A 288 -1.10 -11.09 -23.25
C ALA A 288 -2.04 -11.65 -24.33
N PHE A 289 -2.67 -12.78 -24.05
CA PHE A 289 -3.62 -13.38 -24.99
C PHE A 289 -4.80 -14.05 -24.27
N PRO A 290 -5.99 -14.03 -24.88
CA PRO A 290 -7.16 -14.66 -24.30
C PRO A 290 -7.16 -16.17 -24.59
N ILE A 291 -7.63 -16.97 -23.63
CA ILE A 291 -7.97 -18.38 -23.80
C ILE A 291 -9.44 -18.61 -23.44
N VAL A 292 -10.09 -19.51 -24.16
CA VAL A 292 -11.52 -19.83 -24.00
C VAL A 292 -11.70 -21.31 -23.70
N LEU A 293 -12.58 -21.65 -22.76
CA LEU A 293 -12.95 -23.05 -22.51
C LEU A 293 -13.81 -23.57 -23.68
N VAL A 294 -13.32 -24.59 -24.38
CA VAL A 294 -13.96 -25.10 -25.61
C VAL A 294 -14.47 -26.53 -25.51
N ALA A 295 -13.97 -27.32 -24.55
CA ALA A 295 -14.38 -28.70 -24.33
C ALA A 295 -14.12 -29.12 -22.89
N ASN A 296 -14.83 -30.13 -22.41
CA ASN A 296 -14.63 -30.67 -21.06
C ASN A 296 -13.37 -31.53 -20.97
N ASP A 297 -13.00 -32.22 -22.06
CA ASP A 297 -11.84 -33.08 -22.10
C ASP A 297 -11.22 -33.19 -23.51
N LYS A 298 -10.07 -33.87 -23.59
CA LYS A 298 -9.34 -34.10 -24.84
C LYS A 298 -10.13 -34.92 -25.85
N TYR A 299 -11.02 -35.81 -25.40
CA TYR A 299 -11.83 -36.61 -26.31
C TYR A 299 -12.79 -35.67 -27.03
N GLU A 300 -13.65 -34.95 -26.31
CA GLU A 300 -14.57 -33.95 -26.89
C GLU A 300 -13.85 -32.94 -27.79
N PHE A 301 -12.68 -32.45 -27.38
CA PHE A 301 -11.88 -31.55 -28.21
C PHE A 301 -11.51 -32.18 -29.56
N ASN A 302 -10.99 -33.41 -29.57
CA ASN A 302 -10.46 -34.04 -30.79
C ASN A 302 -11.56 -34.51 -31.76
N ILE A 303 -12.72 -34.93 -31.26
CA ILE A 303 -13.82 -35.42 -32.11
C ILE A 303 -14.91 -34.38 -32.42
N LYS A 304 -15.03 -33.30 -31.64
CA LYS A 304 -16.02 -32.24 -31.91
C LYS A 304 -15.38 -30.92 -32.28
N VAL A 305 -14.55 -30.36 -31.38
CA VAL A 305 -14.05 -28.98 -31.52
C VAL A 305 -13.03 -28.86 -32.66
N LYS A 306 -12.05 -29.76 -32.72
CA LYS A 306 -11.00 -29.71 -33.73
C LYS A 306 -11.57 -29.90 -35.16
N PRO A 307 -12.47 -30.86 -35.43
CA PRO A 307 -13.09 -31.00 -36.76
C PRO A 307 -13.87 -29.77 -37.21
N ILE A 308 -14.76 -29.23 -36.36
CA ILE A 308 -15.55 -28.04 -36.74
C ILE A 308 -14.65 -26.81 -36.92
N LEU A 309 -13.59 -26.67 -36.13
CA LEU A 309 -12.62 -25.60 -36.30
C LEU A 309 -11.94 -25.65 -37.68
N HIS A 310 -11.55 -26.84 -38.15
CA HIS A 310 -11.00 -27.08 -39.50
C HIS A 310 -12.03 -26.88 -40.62
N GLU A 311 -13.32 -27.07 -40.36
CA GLU A 311 -14.39 -26.76 -41.31
C GLU A 311 -14.62 -25.25 -41.44
N LEU A 312 -14.55 -24.50 -40.32
CA LEU A 312 -14.95 -23.10 -40.26
C LEU A 312 -13.84 -22.08 -40.56
N PHE A 313 -12.57 -22.50 -40.45
CA PHE A 313 -11.40 -21.66 -40.65
C PHE A 313 -10.40 -22.33 -41.59
N THR A 314 -9.74 -21.53 -42.43
CA THR A 314 -8.71 -21.99 -43.37
C THR A 314 -7.31 -21.81 -42.81
N ASP A 315 -6.33 -22.45 -43.44
CA ASP A 315 -4.89 -22.25 -43.18
C ASP A 315 -4.46 -22.59 -41.74
N ILE A 316 -5.10 -23.60 -41.15
CA ILE A 316 -4.73 -24.14 -39.84
C ILE A 316 -3.51 -25.04 -39.99
N TYR A 317 -2.43 -24.70 -39.29
CA TYR A 317 -1.22 -25.53 -39.21
C TYR A 317 -1.22 -26.33 -37.90
N ASP A 318 -1.22 -27.65 -38.02
CA ASP A 318 -1.53 -28.59 -36.93
C ASP A 318 -0.38 -28.84 -35.94
N ASP A 319 0.83 -28.36 -36.24
CA ASP A 319 2.05 -28.80 -35.54
C ASP A 319 2.21 -28.20 -34.13
N ASN A 320 1.49 -27.13 -33.77
CA ASN A 320 1.52 -26.53 -32.42
C ASN A 320 0.21 -25.78 -32.10
N PHE A 321 -0.86 -26.51 -31.76
CA PHE A 321 -2.10 -25.89 -31.29
C PHE A 321 -1.91 -25.24 -29.92
N GLY A 322 -2.31 -23.98 -29.76
CA GLY A 322 -2.35 -23.28 -28.48
C GLY A 322 -3.47 -23.81 -27.59
N VAL A 323 -3.26 -24.99 -27.03
CA VAL A 323 -4.21 -25.71 -26.18
C VAL A 323 -3.59 -25.98 -24.82
N VAL A 324 -4.33 -25.64 -23.75
CA VAL A 324 -3.98 -26.01 -22.38
C VAL A 324 -5.12 -26.82 -21.77
N GLN A 325 -4.77 -27.89 -21.06
CA GLN A 325 -5.72 -28.67 -20.27
C GLN A 325 -5.54 -28.35 -18.78
N ASN A 326 -6.64 -28.14 -18.07
CA ASN A 326 -6.69 -28.08 -16.61
C ASN A 326 -7.93 -28.82 -16.08
N GLU A 327 -8.22 -28.71 -14.78
CA GLU A 327 -9.35 -29.37 -14.12
C GLU A 327 -10.72 -28.97 -14.68
N GLU A 328 -10.84 -27.77 -15.28
CA GLU A 328 -12.09 -27.26 -15.86
C GLU A 328 -12.30 -27.72 -17.31
N GLY A 329 -11.24 -28.18 -17.98
CA GLY A 329 -11.28 -28.78 -19.31
C GLY A 329 -10.20 -28.25 -20.25
N ILE A 330 -10.57 -28.12 -21.52
CA ILE A 330 -9.67 -27.74 -22.62
C ILE A 330 -9.85 -26.27 -22.97
N TRP A 331 -8.77 -25.51 -22.83
CA TRP A 331 -8.69 -24.10 -23.13
C TRP A 331 -7.96 -23.89 -24.45
N LEU A 332 -8.55 -23.07 -25.32
CA LEU A 332 -8.03 -22.77 -26.65
C LEU A 332 -7.61 -21.31 -26.75
N SER A 333 -6.45 -21.06 -27.35
CA SER A 333 -5.96 -19.71 -27.65
C SER A 333 -6.91 -18.97 -28.60
N PHE A 334 -7.30 -17.75 -28.24
CA PHE A 334 -8.09 -16.83 -29.06
C PHE A 334 -7.25 -15.59 -29.42
N ASP A 335 -5.93 -15.74 -29.55
CA ASP A 335 -4.98 -14.67 -29.87
C ASP A 335 -5.21 -14.05 -31.27
N TYR A 336 -4.98 -12.74 -31.40
CA TYR A 336 -5.07 -11.99 -32.66
C TYR A 336 -3.96 -12.37 -33.66
N THR A 337 -2.87 -12.96 -33.19
CA THR A 337 -1.69 -13.29 -34.02
C THR A 337 -1.98 -14.30 -35.13
N LYS A 338 -3.11 -15.02 -35.06
CA LYS A 338 -3.58 -15.96 -36.09
C LYS A 338 -5.00 -15.62 -36.55
N LYS A 339 -5.32 -16.01 -37.79
CA LYS A 339 -6.66 -15.84 -38.37
C LYS A 339 -7.66 -16.91 -37.92
N TYR A 340 -7.22 -17.87 -37.12
CA TYR A 340 -8.00 -18.99 -36.61
C TYR A 340 -7.78 -19.16 -35.10
N PRO A 341 -8.80 -19.62 -34.34
CA PRO A 341 -8.64 -20.00 -32.94
C PRO A 341 -7.66 -21.17 -32.79
N GLY A 342 -6.81 -21.15 -31.77
CA GLY A 342 -5.84 -22.20 -31.48
C GLY A 342 -4.43 -21.94 -32.01
N GLY A 343 -4.11 -20.68 -32.33
CA GLY A 343 -2.74 -20.28 -32.63
C GLY A 343 -1.74 -20.69 -31.52
N PRO A 344 -0.49 -21.05 -31.86
CA PRO A 344 0.52 -21.46 -30.89
C PRO A 344 0.78 -20.36 -29.87
N PHE A 345 1.10 -20.74 -28.63
CA PHE A 345 1.57 -19.78 -27.63
C PHE A 345 2.94 -19.23 -28.02
N LEU A 346 3.07 -17.90 -28.01
CA LEU A 346 4.33 -17.21 -28.34
C LEU A 346 5.41 -17.48 -27.29
N GLU A 347 5.02 -17.55 -26.02
CA GLU A 347 5.89 -17.83 -24.88
C GLU A 347 5.21 -18.85 -23.95
N LYS A 348 6.00 -19.73 -23.34
CA LYS A 348 5.53 -20.80 -22.45
C LYS A 348 5.63 -20.43 -20.98
N GLU A 349 6.49 -19.47 -20.63
CA GLU A 349 6.62 -18.99 -19.26
C GLU A 349 5.47 -18.04 -18.90
N VAL A 350 4.51 -18.56 -18.13
CA VAL A 350 3.33 -17.82 -17.68
C VAL A 350 3.65 -17.03 -16.42
N ILE A 351 3.50 -15.70 -16.49
CA ILE A 351 3.58 -14.82 -15.32
C ILE A 351 2.31 -14.98 -14.49
N LYS A 352 1.14 -14.88 -15.15
CA LYS A 352 -0.16 -14.97 -14.48
C LYS A 352 -1.24 -15.49 -15.42
N LEU A 353 -2.14 -16.30 -14.87
CA LEU A 353 -3.41 -16.65 -15.49
C LEU A 353 -4.54 -15.88 -14.81
N ILE A 354 -5.10 -14.90 -15.52
CA ILE A 354 -6.13 -13.99 -15.00
C ILE A 354 -7.50 -14.58 -15.29
N LYS A 355 -8.30 -14.78 -14.23
CA LYS A 355 -9.68 -15.28 -14.35
C LYS A 355 -10.64 -14.12 -14.50
N ILE A 356 -11.50 -14.19 -15.52
CA ILE A 356 -12.38 -13.09 -15.93
C ILE A 356 -13.78 -13.24 -15.38
#